data_AF-A0A8S3V512-F1
#
_entry.id   AF-A0A8S3V512-F1
#
_cell.length_a   1.000
_cell.length_b   1.000
_cell.length_c   1.000
_cell.angle_alpha   90.00
_cell.angle_beta   90.00
_cell.angle_gamma   90.00
#
_symmetry.space_group_name_H-M   'P 1'
#
loop_
_entity.id
_entity.type
_entity.pdbx_description
1 polymer ?
#
loop_
_entity_poly.entity_id
_entity_poly.type
_entity_poly.pdbx_seq_one_letter_code
_entity_poly.pdbx_strand_id
1 'polypeptide(L)'
;MEFDSVEWFNRKVCHLDEVLVHIPSECHEQYEHNSNSDAIREKRRNLRENVSTTLSKLGSSVQVREQTCSSTLQSDQYNIPGRICPKQTIYHFHTGSPTQTDIEWMPPENSNSFQNLTYELELRKNGVRTRLINRHIPLIRIYTTDTKAILEKHCWSFQKSETYSCELFVRAVDVLHVTILTAGPWSDAIKLTFVPST
;
A
#
# COMPACT_ATOMS: atom_id res chain seq x y z
N MET A 1 5.07 -21.16 26.63
CA MET A 1 5.42 -19.73 26.77
C MET A 1 4.91 -19.04 25.51
N GLU A 2 3.67 -18.57 25.55
CA GLU A 2 3.11 -17.70 24.51
C GLU A 2 3.70 -16.32 24.75
N PHE A 3 4.47 -15.82 23.78
CA PHE A 3 4.93 -14.44 23.80
C PHE A 3 3.82 -13.55 23.26
N ASP A 4 3.37 -12.61 24.08
CA ASP A 4 2.33 -11.66 23.75
C ASP A 4 2.83 -10.72 22.64
N SER A 5 2.36 -10.96 21.41
CA SER A 5 2.79 -10.27 20.18
C SER A 5 2.58 -8.73 20.23
N VAL A 6 1.74 -8.26 21.14
CA VAL A 6 1.44 -6.84 21.35
C VAL A 6 2.58 -6.11 22.10
N GLU A 7 3.25 -6.75 23.06
CA GLU A 7 4.34 -6.13 23.82
C GLU A 7 5.62 -5.97 22.98
N TRP A 8 5.90 -6.92 22.08
CA TRP A 8 7.03 -6.81 21.16
C TRP A 8 6.88 -5.60 20.22
N PHE A 9 5.66 -5.31 19.78
CA PHE A 9 5.35 -4.19 18.88
C PHE A 9 5.58 -2.83 19.56
N ASN A 10 5.21 -2.67 20.83
CA ASN A 10 5.39 -1.41 21.55
C ASN A 10 6.87 -1.09 21.85
N ARG A 11 7.72 -2.11 22.05
CA ARG A 11 9.12 -1.91 22.44
C ARG A 11 10.03 -1.38 21.32
N LYS A 12 9.64 -1.53 20.04
CA LYS A 12 10.41 -1.06 18.88
C LYS A 12 10.10 0.37 18.45
N VAL A 13 8.98 0.95 18.91
CA VAL A 13 8.54 2.30 18.51
C VAL A 13 9.18 3.40 19.38
N CYS A 14 9.62 3.09 20.60
CA CYS A 14 10.15 4.08 21.56
C CYS A 14 11.64 4.47 21.37
N HIS A 15 12.27 4.16 20.23
CA HIS A 15 13.71 4.47 20.02
C HIS A 15 13.99 5.41 18.84
N LEU A 16 13.01 6.20 18.39
CA LEU A 16 13.18 7.14 17.28
C LEU A 16 13.03 8.63 17.66
N ASP A 17 12.89 8.98 18.95
CA ASP A 17 12.61 10.35 19.40
C ASP A 17 13.83 11.12 19.95
N GLU A 18 15.00 11.04 19.29
CA GLU A 18 16.13 11.95 19.61
C GLU A 18 16.79 12.51 18.35
N VAL A 19 16.05 13.32 17.58
CA VAL A 19 16.65 14.39 16.77
C VAL A 19 15.77 15.64 16.86
N LEU A 20 16.01 16.42 17.92
CA LEU A 20 15.48 17.77 18.13
C LEU A 20 16.11 18.73 17.11
N VAL A 21 15.33 19.22 16.16
CA VAL A 21 15.68 20.39 15.35
C VAL A 21 14.92 21.60 15.90
N HIS A 22 15.68 22.57 16.40
CA HIS A 22 15.22 23.87 16.84
C HIS A 22 14.65 24.66 15.64
N ILE A 23 13.37 25.01 15.68
CA ILE A 23 12.76 25.96 14.73
C ILE A 23 12.44 27.25 15.50
N PRO A 24 12.95 28.42 15.09
CA PRO A 24 12.65 29.68 15.73
C PRO A 24 11.20 30.12 15.47
N SER A 25 10.59 30.60 16.55
CA SER A 25 9.25 31.20 16.60
C SER A 25 9.33 32.65 16.15
N GLU A 26 8.72 32.99 15.03
CA GLU A 26 8.20 34.33 14.74
C GLU A 26 7.32 34.28 13.49
N CYS A 27 6.03 34.60 13.63
CA CYS A 27 5.27 35.46 12.72
C CYS A 27 3.80 35.53 13.21
N HIS A 28 3.49 36.68 13.79
CA HIS A 28 2.16 37.19 14.07
C HIS A 28 1.53 37.61 12.73
N GLU A 29 0.38 37.05 12.33
CA GLU A 29 -0.55 37.76 11.45
C GLU A 29 -2.00 37.45 11.86
N GLN A 30 -2.76 38.53 12.00
CA GLN A 30 -4.18 38.58 12.29
C GLN A 30 -4.97 38.04 11.09
N TYR A 31 -5.99 37.21 11.31
CA TYR A 31 -7.01 36.93 10.31
C TYR A 31 -8.41 37.15 10.88
N GLU A 32 -9.14 37.98 10.14
CA GLU A 32 -10.43 38.54 10.49
C GLU A 32 -11.56 37.51 10.53
N HIS A 33 -12.51 37.82 11.41
CA HIS A 33 -13.84 37.21 11.51
C HIS A 33 -14.55 37.21 10.15
N ASN A 34 -14.95 36.03 9.66
CA ASN A 34 -15.85 35.94 8.51
C ASN A 34 -17.10 35.10 8.87
N SER A 35 -18.23 35.78 8.90
CA SER A 35 -19.56 35.27 9.23
C SER A 35 -20.10 34.40 8.10
N ASN A 36 -19.94 33.07 8.20
CA ASN A 36 -20.65 32.14 7.29
C ASN A 36 -20.85 30.71 7.87
N SER A 37 -21.06 30.63 9.19
CA SER A 37 -21.17 29.36 9.95
C SER A 37 -22.44 28.56 9.65
N ASP A 38 -23.58 29.24 9.45
CA ASP A 38 -24.86 28.57 9.63
C ASP A 38 -25.40 27.92 8.35
N ALA A 39 -25.05 28.45 7.17
CA ALA A 39 -25.44 27.87 5.88
C ALA A 39 -24.73 26.53 5.58
N ILE A 40 -23.51 26.34 6.11
CA ILE A 40 -22.73 25.09 5.92
C ILE A 40 -23.26 23.98 6.84
N ARG A 41 -23.83 24.34 7.99
CA ARG A 41 -24.35 23.39 8.99
C ARG A 41 -25.64 22.73 8.52
N GLU A 42 -26.54 23.46 7.85
CA GLU A 42 -27.81 22.95 7.33
C GLU A 42 -27.60 21.95 6.17
N LYS A 43 -26.65 22.25 5.27
CA LYS A 43 -26.36 21.41 4.08
C LYS A 43 -25.79 20.03 4.43
N ARG A 44 -25.19 19.86 5.61
CA ARG A 44 -24.65 18.58 6.10
C ARG A 44 -25.71 17.68 6.75
N ARG A 45 -26.86 18.23 7.17
CA ARG A 45 -27.93 17.46 7.82
C ARG A 45 -28.73 16.63 6.82
N ASN A 46 -29.02 17.18 5.65
CA ASN A 46 -29.83 16.53 4.61
C ASN A 46 -29.13 15.39 3.84
N LEU A 47 -27.82 15.18 4.04
CA LEU A 47 -27.10 14.05 3.40
C LEU A 47 -27.13 12.76 4.24
N ARG A 48 -27.63 12.80 5.48
CA ARG A 48 -27.63 11.64 6.40
C ARG A 48 -28.89 10.78 6.36
N GLU A 49 -29.96 11.21 5.72
CA GLU A 49 -31.25 10.48 5.77
C GLU A 49 -31.46 9.49 4.62
N ASN A 50 -30.58 9.47 3.61
CA ASN A 50 -30.73 8.56 2.45
C ASN A 50 -29.80 7.33 2.45
N VAL A 51 -29.06 7.06 3.53
CA VAL A 51 -28.11 5.92 3.60
C VAL A 51 -28.44 5.01 4.80
N SER A 52 -29.71 4.65 4.96
CA SER A 52 -30.15 3.83 6.10
C SER A 52 -31.00 2.61 5.73
N THR A 53 -30.83 2.06 4.54
CA THR A 53 -31.45 0.78 4.19
C THR A 53 -30.56 -0.03 3.25
N THR A 54 -29.53 -0.69 3.80
CA THR A 54 -29.03 -2.02 3.34
C THR A 54 -27.78 -2.41 4.13
N LEU A 55 -27.88 -2.74 5.43
CA LEU A 55 -26.84 -3.48 6.13
C LEU A 55 -27.47 -4.39 7.18
N SER A 56 -27.88 -5.57 6.71
CA SER A 56 -28.00 -6.74 7.58
C SER A 56 -27.28 -7.91 6.89
N LYS A 57 -26.37 -8.53 7.64
CA LYS A 57 -25.46 -9.64 7.28
C LYS A 57 -24.21 -9.25 6.50
N LEU A 58 -23.07 -9.25 7.19
CA LEU A 58 -21.93 -10.08 6.79
C LEU A 58 -21.05 -10.32 8.03
N GLY A 59 -21.02 -11.57 8.51
CA GLY A 59 -19.94 -12.04 9.36
C GLY A 59 -18.65 -12.09 8.53
N SER A 60 -17.53 -11.76 9.16
CA SER A 60 -16.19 -11.73 8.58
C SER A 60 -15.78 -13.08 7.98
N SER A 61 -16.16 -13.34 6.73
CA SER A 61 -15.61 -14.36 5.87
C SER A 61 -14.82 -13.63 4.80
N VAL A 62 -13.49 -13.61 4.96
CA VAL A 62 -12.57 -12.99 4.01
C VAL A 62 -12.45 -13.93 2.81
N GLN A 63 -13.05 -13.54 1.69
CA GLN A 63 -12.89 -14.25 0.42
C GLN A 63 -11.47 -13.99 -0.12
N VAL A 64 -10.74 -15.08 -0.41
CA VAL A 64 -9.52 -15.03 -1.24
C VAL A 64 -9.94 -14.48 -2.60
N ARG A 65 -9.56 -13.24 -2.89
CA ARG A 65 -9.88 -12.58 -4.15
C ARG A 65 -8.64 -12.63 -5.03
N GLU A 66 -8.64 -13.55 -6.00
CA GLU A 66 -7.68 -13.49 -7.10
C GLU A 66 -7.99 -12.25 -7.92
N GLN A 67 -6.98 -11.40 -8.14
CA GLN A 67 -7.11 -10.26 -9.01
C GLN A 67 -6.15 -10.43 -10.17
N THR A 68 -6.68 -10.97 -11.26
CA THR A 68 -5.98 -11.11 -12.52
C THR A 68 -6.07 -9.79 -13.27
N CYS A 69 -5.01 -8.98 -13.26
CA CYS A 69 -4.90 -7.86 -14.18
C CYS A 69 -4.30 -8.35 -15.49
N SER A 70 -5.02 -8.24 -16.62
CA SER A 70 -4.46 -8.52 -17.95
C SER A 70 -3.93 -7.23 -18.56
N SER A 71 -2.62 -7.01 -18.49
CA SER A 71 -1.96 -6.08 -19.40
C SER A 71 -1.72 -6.82 -20.71
N THR A 72 -2.60 -6.60 -21.70
CA THR A 72 -2.43 -7.14 -23.05
C THR A 72 -1.31 -6.39 -23.77
N LEU A 73 -0.06 -6.72 -23.46
CA LEU A 73 1.11 -6.19 -24.16
C LEU A 73 1.37 -7.06 -25.40
N GLN A 74 1.39 -6.45 -26.59
CA GLN A 74 1.53 -7.15 -27.87
C GLN A 74 2.83 -7.99 -27.90
N SER A 75 2.71 -9.25 -28.34
CA SER A 75 3.73 -10.31 -28.20
C SER A 75 5.06 -10.02 -28.90
N ASP A 76 5.07 -9.13 -29.89
CA ASP A 76 6.19 -9.02 -30.83
C ASP A 76 7.41 -8.28 -30.25
N GLN A 77 7.27 -7.65 -29.08
CA GLN A 77 8.37 -6.93 -28.42
C GLN A 77 9.20 -7.77 -27.42
N TYR A 78 8.89 -9.06 -27.25
CA TYR A 78 9.47 -9.90 -26.18
C TYR A 78 10.56 -10.88 -26.64
N ASN A 79 10.92 -10.90 -27.92
CA ASN A 79 12.00 -11.75 -28.45
C ASN A 79 13.40 -11.12 -28.34
N ILE A 80 13.57 -10.05 -27.56
CA ILE A 80 14.88 -9.41 -27.34
C ILE A 80 15.61 -10.19 -26.23
N PRO A 81 16.76 -10.82 -26.50
CA PRO A 81 17.56 -11.48 -25.48
C PRO A 81 17.88 -10.54 -24.32
N GLY A 82 17.70 -11.01 -23.09
CA GLY A 82 17.98 -10.24 -21.88
C GLY A 82 16.87 -9.30 -21.42
N ARG A 83 15.74 -9.16 -22.14
CA ARG A 83 14.60 -8.36 -21.65
C ARG A 83 13.76 -9.17 -20.66
N ILE A 84 13.32 -8.55 -19.57
CA ILE A 84 12.35 -9.17 -18.64
C ILE A 84 10.96 -9.15 -19.29
N CYS A 85 10.33 -10.31 -19.42
CA CYS A 85 9.07 -10.50 -20.15
C CYS A 85 7.96 -10.94 -19.20
N PRO A 86 7.21 -10.01 -18.56
CA PRO A 86 6.00 -10.39 -17.86
C PRO A 86 4.92 -10.71 -18.89
N LYS A 87 4.43 -11.95 -18.94
CA LYS A 87 3.20 -12.28 -19.71
C LYS A 87 1.97 -11.65 -19.06
N GLN A 88 1.91 -11.69 -17.74
CA GLN A 88 0.83 -11.14 -16.93
C GLN A 88 1.30 -11.09 -15.47
N THR A 89 1.22 -9.94 -14.81
CA THR A 89 1.49 -9.88 -13.37
C THR A 89 0.25 -10.38 -12.62
N ILE A 90 0.24 -11.67 -12.30
CA ILE A 90 -0.79 -12.27 -11.45
C ILE A 90 -0.36 -12.08 -10.00
N TYR A 91 -1.29 -11.63 -9.16
CA TYR A 91 -1.08 -11.49 -7.73
C TYR A 91 -2.22 -12.14 -6.95
N HIS A 92 -1.85 -12.69 -5.79
CA HIS A 92 -2.74 -13.37 -4.87
C HIS A 92 -2.68 -12.69 -3.51
N PHE A 93 -3.86 -12.43 -2.95
CA PHE A 93 -4.00 -11.94 -1.58
C PHE A 93 -4.21 -13.13 -0.64
N HIS A 94 -3.34 -13.27 0.34
CA HIS A 94 -3.44 -14.26 1.40
C HIS A 94 -3.63 -13.56 2.74
N THR A 95 -4.85 -13.56 3.26
CA THR A 95 -5.13 -13.01 4.58
C THR A 95 -4.83 -14.07 5.64
N GLY A 96 -3.63 -14.01 6.23
CA GLY A 96 -3.19 -14.94 7.28
C GLY A 96 -3.82 -14.65 8.64
N SER A 97 -4.18 -13.39 8.91
CA SER A 97 -4.88 -12.97 10.13
C SER A 97 -5.71 -11.71 9.86
N PRO A 98 -6.61 -11.28 10.78
CA PRO A 98 -7.38 -10.04 10.62
C PRO A 98 -6.51 -8.78 10.45
N THR A 99 -5.27 -8.84 10.92
CA THR A 99 -4.32 -7.72 10.91
C THR A 99 -3.17 -7.94 9.94
N GLN A 100 -3.17 -9.03 9.18
CA GLN A 100 -2.07 -9.39 8.28
C GLN A 100 -2.60 -9.84 6.92
N THR A 101 -2.16 -9.14 5.88
CA THR A 101 -2.39 -9.53 4.49
C THR A 101 -1.06 -9.70 3.78
N ASP A 102 -0.86 -10.89 3.22
CA ASP A 102 0.27 -11.20 2.38
C ASP A 102 -0.15 -11.01 0.91
N ILE A 103 0.70 -10.36 0.13
CA ILE A 103 0.51 -10.19 -1.31
C ILE A 103 1.67 -10.90 -1.98
N GLU A 104 1.33 -11.96 -2.71
CA GLU A 104 2.27 -12.75 -3.50
C GLU A 104 2.05 -12.46 -4.99
N TRP A 105 3.13 -12.45 -5.78
CA TRP A 105 3.03 -12.34 -7.23
C TRP A 105 3.87 -13.40 -7.93
N MET A 106 3.51 -13.70 -9.17
CA MET A 106 4.30 -14.65 -9.96
C MET A 106 5.56 -13.99 -10.52
N PRO A 107 6.73 -14.66 -10.44
CA PRO A 107 7.91 -14.25 -11.20
C PRO A 107 7.63 -14.20 -12.72
N PRO A 108 8.39 -13.39 -13.48
CA PRO A 108 8.37 -13.45 -14.94
C PRO A 108 8.73 -14.85 -15.47
N GLU A 109 8.20 -15.21 -16.65
CA GLU A 109 8.43 -16.55 -17.23
C GLU A 109 9.91 -16.83 -17.52
N ASN A 110 10.64 -15.79 -17.90
CA ASN A 110 12.08 -15.86 -18.14
C ASN A 110 12.92 -15.50 -16.92
N SER A 111 12.37 -15.59 -15.70
CA SER A 111 13.09 -15.33 -14.45
C SER A 111 14.39 -16.14 -14.32
N ASN A 112 14.39 -17.39 -14.81
CA ASN A 112 15.56 -18.27 -14.82
C ASN A 112 16.71 -17.78 -15.72
N SER A 113 16.47 -16.81 -16.60
CA SER A 113 17.50 -16.22 -17.45
C SER A 113 18.31 -15.13 -16.75
N PHE A 114 17.93 -14.73 -15.53
CA PHE A 114 18.55 -13.66 -14.77
C PHE A 114 19.23 -14.22 -13.53
N GLN A 115 20.50 -13.86 -13.32
CA GLN A 115 21.27 -14.38 -12.21
C GLN A 115 20.81 -13.81 -10.86
N ASN A 116 20.37 -12.55 -10.85
CA ASN A 116 20.06 -11.81 -9.63
C ASN A 116 18.74 -11.05 -9.80
N LEU A 117 17.67 -11.80 -10.02
CA LEU A 117 16.35 -11.21 -10.12
C LEU A 117 15.90 -10.66 -8.77
N THR A 118 15.51 -9.40 -8.77
CA THR A 118 14.90 -8.67 -7.65
C THR A 118 13.61 -8.03 -8.10
N TYR A 119 12.85 -7.50 -7.14
CA TYR A 119 11.60 -6.81 -7.36
C TYR A 119 11.68 -5.43 -6.74
N GLU A 120 11.48 -4.42 -7.56
CA GLU A 120 11.24 -3.06 -7.10
C GLU A 120 9.76 -2.85 -6.89
N LEU A 121 9.42 -2.13 -5.82
CA LEU A 121 8.05 -1.77 -5.53
C LEU A 121 7.90 -0.25 -5.47
N GLU A 122 6.81 0.25 -6.02
CA GLU A 122 6.43 1.65 -5.96
C GLU A 122 5.03 1.73 -5.34
N LEU A 123 4.89 2.51 -4.28
CA LEU A 123 3.61 2.84 -3.71
C LEU A 123 3.17 4.21 -4.22
N ARG A 124 1.90 4.34 -4.61
CA ARG A 124 1.28 5.60 -4.96
C ARG A 124 0.12 5.92 -4.03
N LYS A 125 0.14 7.15 -3.52
CA LYS A 125 -0.91 7.70 -2.67
C LYS A 125 -1.13 9.17 -3.04
N ASN A 126 -2.35 9.54 -3.40
CA ASN A 126 -2.70 10.93 -3.75
C ASN A 126 -1.75 11.54 -4.81
N GLY A 127 -1.33 10.72 -5.79
CA GLY A 127 -0.36 11.11 -6.82
C GLY A 127 1.12 11.11 -6.37
N VAL A 128 1.41 11.05 -5.07
CA VAL A 128 2.77 10.94 -4.56
C VAL A 128 3.28 9.52 -4.72
N ARG A 129 4.47 9.38 -5.33
CA ARG A 129 5.15 8.10 -5.55
C ARG A 129 6.23 7.89 -4.50
N THR A 130 6.26 6.71 -3.89
CA THR A 130 7.28 6.32 -2.91
C THR A 130 7.87 4.98 -3.33
N ARG A 131 9.17 4.95 -3.60
CA ARG A 131 9.88 3.69 -3.87
C ARG A 131 10.11 2.95 -2.55
N LEU A 132 9.82 1.66 -2.54
CA LEU A 132 10.07 0.77 -1.42
C LEU A 132 11.40 0.02 -1.63
N ILE A 133 11.75 -0.82 -0.66
CA ILE A 133 12.99 -1.61 -0.66
C ILE A 133 12.91 -2.74 -1.71
N ASN A 134 14.03 -3.01 -2.38
CA ASN A 134 14.15 -4.12 -3.32
C ASN A 134 14.00 -5.47 -2.60
N ARG A 135 13.20 -6.37 -3.17
CA ARG A 135 12.95 -7.72 -2.62
C ARG A 135 13.51 -8.78 -3.56
N HIS A 136 14.08 -9.86 -3.01
CA HIS A 136 14.44 -11.06 -3.80
C HIS A 136 13.29 -12.06 -3.90
N ILE A 137 12.31 -11.96 -3.00
CA ILE A 137 11.18 -12.87 -2.89
C ILE A 137 9.94 -12.13 -3.41
N PRO A 138 9.10 -12.77 -4.23
CA PRO A 138 7.91 -12.14 -4.79
C PRO A 138 6.74 -12.11 -3.79
N LEU A 139 7.02 -11.63 -2.58
CA LEU A 139 6.10 -11.62 -1.45
C LEU A 139 6.30 -10.32 -0.66
N ILE A 140 5.19 -9.68 -0.33
CA ILE A 140 5.16 -8.58 0.61
C ILE A 140 4.04 -8.77 1.63
N ARG A 141 4.25 -8.26 2.84
CA ARG A 141 3.32 -8.38 3.95
C ARG A 141 2.90 -7.00 4.43
N ILE A 142 1.59 -6.80 4.52
CA ILE A 142 0.97 -5.60 5.08
C ILE A 142 0.38 -5.98 6.44
N TYR A 143 0.71 -5.19 7.45
CA TYR A 143 0.05 -5.26 8.76
C TYR A 143 -0.93 -4.10 8.91
N THR A 144 -2.11 -4.36 9.42
CA THR A 144 -3.19 -3.39 9.52
C THR A 144 -3.82 -3.40 10.91
N THR A 145 -4.16 -2.22 11.39
CA THR A 145 -5.01 -1.99 12.56
C THR A 145 -6.13 -1.01 12.17
N ASP A 146 -7.02 -0.68 13.10
CA ASP A 146 -8.12 0.27 12.84
C ASP A 146 -7.65 1.68 12.46
N THR A 147 -6.40 2.03 12.77
CA THR A 147 -5.87 3.38 12.59
C THR A 147 -4.53 3.41 11.89
N LYS A 148 -3.91 2.26 11.62
CA LYS A 148 -2.58 2.18 11.02
C LYS A 148 -2.48 1.08 9.99
N ALA A 149 -1.66 1.32 8.98
CA ALA A 149 -1.19 0.30 8.06
C ALA A 149 0.33 0.39 7.95
N ILE A 150 0.98 -0.77 7.97
CA ILE A 150 2.43 -0.89 7.94
C ILE A 150 2.79 -1.80 6.77
N LEU A 151 3.63 -1.26 5.89
CA LEU A 151 4.24 -1.99 4.80
C LEU A 151 5.73 -1.74 4.85
N GLU A 152 6.51 -2.79 5.08
CA GLU A 152 7.95 -2.66 5.29
C GLU A 152 8.28 -1.69 6.44
N LYS A 153 8.99 -0.61 6.12
CA LYS A 153 9.38 0.47 7.03
C LYS A 153 8.45 1.67 6.95
N HIS A 154 7.39 1.60 6.13
CA HIS A 154 6.43 2.68 5.95
C HIS A 154 5.22 2.43 6.83
N CYS A 155 4.93 3.39 7.71
CA CYS A 155 3.76 3.39 8.57
C CYS A 155 2.84 4.54 8.15
N TRP A 156 1.57 4.24 7.94
CA TRP A 156 0.52 5.22 7.70
C TRP A 156 -0.43 5.21 8.86
N SER A 157 -0.89 6.40 9.25
CA SER A 157 -1.98 6.57 10.20
C SER A 157 -3.18 7.18 9.48
N PHE A 158 -4.38 6.74 9.83
CA PHE A 158 -5.65 7.21 9.29
C PHE A 158 -6.70 7.33 10.40
N GLN A 159 -7.75 8.11 10.14
CA GLN A 159 -8.86 8.27 11.07
C GLN A 159 -9.78 7.05 11.00
N LYS A 160 -10.35 6.64 12.15
CA LYS A 160 -11.28 5.48 12.23
C LYS A 160 -12.54 5.61 11.36
N SER A 161 -12.85 6.80 10.85
CA SER A 161 -14.01 7.05 9.99
C SER A 161 -13.66 7.14 8.51
N GLU A 162 -12.38 7.01 8.14
CA GLU A 162 -11.92 7.24 6.77
C GLU A 162 -11.47 5.93 6.12
N THR A 163 -11.95 5.68 4.91
CA THR A 163 -11.42 4.60 4.08
C THR A 163 -10.09 5.04 3.49
N TYR A 164 -9.05 4.25 3.72
CA TYR A 164 -7.72 4.54 3.20
C TYR A 164 -7.46 3.73 1.94
N SER A 165 -7.03 4.37 0.85
CA SER A 165 -6.69 3.69 -0.40
C SER A 165 -5.32 4.11 -0.94
N CYS A 166 -4.55 3.15 -1.42
CA CYS A 166 -3.31 3.38 -2.17
C CYS A 166 -3.12 2.33 -3.27
N GLU A 167 -2.18 2.58 -4.17
CA GLU A 167 -1.86 1.69 -5.28
C GLU A 167 -0.42 1.19 -5.12
N LEU A 168 -0.21 -0.12 -5.23
CA LEU A 168 1.10 -0.74 -5.22
C LEU A 168 1.44 -1.23 -6.63
N PHE A 169 2.64 -0.94 -7.09
CA PHE A 169 3.18 -1.36 -8.36
C PHE A 169 4.44 -2.18 -8.10
N VAL A 170 4.65 -3.23 -8.88
CA VAL A 170 5.83 -4.09 -8.78
C VAL A 170 6.48 -4.21 -10.15
N ARG A 171 7.80 -4.24 -10.21
CA ARG A 171 8.53 -4.65 -11.42
C ARG A 171 9.69 -5.55 -11.06
N ALA A 172 9.97 -6.52 -11.93
CA ALA A 172 11.16 -7.34 -11.82
C ALA A 172 12.37 -6.59 -12.40
N VAL A 173 13.52 -6.75 -11.77
CA VAL A 173 14.77 -6.06 -12.08
C VAL A 173 15.94 -7.02 -11.91
N ASP A 174 16.78 -7.15 -12.92
CA ASP A 174 18.04 -7.89 -12.83
C ASP A 174 19.15 -6.95 -12.36
N VAL A 175 19.79 -7.30 -11.25
CA VAL A 175 20.76 -6.46 -10.55
C VAL A 175 22.10 -7.16 -10.47
N LEU A 176 23.15 -6.56 -11.03
CA LEU A 176 24.52 -7.04 -10.83
C LEU A 176 25.23 -6.10 -9.84
N HIS A 177 25.51 -6.62 -8.65
CA HIS A 177 26.01 -5.86 -7.50
C HIS A 177 25.04 -4.75 -7.05
N VAL A 178 25.24 -3.52 -7.52
CA VAL A 178 24.43 -2.33 -7.22
C VAL A 178 23.86 -1.67 -8.47
N THR A 179 24.15 -2.24 -9.65
CA THR A 179 23.73 -1.68 -10.94
C THR A 179 22.55 -2.47 -11.48
N ILE A 180 21.48 -1.76 -11.83
CA ILE A 180 20.35 -2.33 -12.56
C ILE A 180 20.80 -2.58 -14.00
N LEU A 181 20.89 -3.84 -14.39
CA LEU A 181 21.25 -4.23 -15.76
C LEU A 181 20.04 -4.17 -16.68
N THR A 182 18.90 -4.67 -16.20
CA THR A 182 17.64 -4.66 -16.94
C THR A 182 16.47 -4.52 -15.98
N ALA A 183 15.49 -3.72 -16.35
CA ALA A 183 14.23 -3.60 -15.64
C ALA A 183 13.08 -4.01 -16.55
N GLY A 184 12.17 -4.84 -16.02
CA GLY A 184 10.89 -5.11 -16.64
C GLY A 184 9.96 -3.89 -16.55
N PRO A 185 8.81 -3.94 -17.24
CA PRO A 185 7.77 -2.93 -17.07
C PRO A 185 7.18 -3.02 -15.66
N TRP A 186 6.58 -1.91 -15.21
CA TRP A 186 5.74 -1.91 -14.01
C TRP A 186 4.49 -2.76 -14.24
N SER A 187 4.06 -3.46 -13.19
CA SER A 187 2.78 -4.14 -13.15
C SER A 187 1.62 -3.16 -13.27
N ASP A 188 0.43 -3.71 -13.48
CA ASP A 188 -0.80 -2.97 -13.21
C ASP A 188 -0.91 -2.60 -11.72
N ALA A 189 -1.73 -1.60 -11.42
CA ALA A 189 -1.93 -1.12 -10.06
C ALA A 189 -2.63 -2.17 -9.19
N ILE A 190 -1.96 -2.63 -8.14
CA ILE A 190 -2.54 -3.44 -7.06
C ILE A 190 -3.24 -2.47 -6.11
N LYS A 191 -4.57 -2.48 -6.09
CA LYS A 191 -5.35 -1.54 -5.27
C LYS A 191 -5.44 -2.06 -3.83
N LEU A 192 -4.87 -1.30 -2.90
CA LEU A 192 -4.94 -1.56 -1.47
C LEU A 192 -6.00 -0.66 -0.86
N THR A 193 -7.03 -1.25 -0.26
CA THR A 193 -8.11 -0.52 0.42
C THR A 193 -8.24 -1.03 1.83
N PHE A 194 -8.18 -0.12 2.79
CA PHE A 194 -8.26 -0.41 4.22
C PHE A 194 -9.50 0.27 4.77
N VAL A 195 -10.42 -0.55 5.29
CA VAL A 195 -11.69 -0.10 5.87
C VAL A 195 -11.58 -0.26 7.38
N PRO A 196 -11.77 0.80 8.17
CA PRO A 196 -11.79 0.70 9.62
C PRO A 196 -12.88 -0.27 10.10
N SER A 197 -12.59 -1.04 11.15
CA SER A 197 -13.62 -1.86 11.78
C SER A 197 -14.62 -0.96 12.52
N THR A 198 -15.92 -1.22 12.34
CA THR A 198 -17.03 -0.49 12.97
C THR A 198 -17.32 -1.00 14.37
#